data_AF-A0A2E7E6L5-F1
#
_entry.id   AF-A0A2E7E6L5-F1
#
_cell.length_a   1.000
_cell.length_b   1.000
_cell.length_c   1.000
_cell.angle_alpha   90.00
_cell.angle_beta   90.00
_cell.angle_gamma   90.00
#
_symmetry.space_group_name_H-M   'P 1'
#
loop_
_entity.id
_entity.type
_entity.pdbx_description
1 polymer ?
#
loop_
_entity_poly.entity_id
_entity_poly.type
_entity_poly.pdbx_seq_one_letter_code
_entity_poly.pdbx_strand_id
1 'polypeptide(L)' 'MNMTFQSLKTAYANGELTPAALMADIRQRSAEYTDRNIWIHLLSEEEQAPYLQALESKSPDDCPLWGIPFAIKDNI' A
#
# COMPACT_ATOMS: atom_id res chain seq x y z
N MET A 1 0.98 7.06 -11.69
CA MET A 1 2.14 6.50 -10.96
C MET A 1 2.40 5.08 -11.48
N ASN A 2 3.65 4.67 -11.64
CA ASN A 2 3.99 3.31 -12.04
C ASN A 2 3.99 2.40 -10.79
N MET A 3 3.12 1.39 -10.78
CA MET A 3 2.88 0.48 -9.63
C MET A 3 3.76 -0.78 -9.64
N THR A 4 4.75 -0.88 -10.53
CA THR A 4 5.68 -2.03 -10.54
C THR A 4 6.59 -2.01 -9.31
N PHE A 5 7.04 -3.19 -8.87
CA PHE A 5 7.93 -3.32 -7.71
C PHE A 5 9.19 -2.46 -7.84
N GLN A 6 9.82 -2.45 -9.03
CA GLN A 6 11.05 -1.68 -9.23
C GLN A 6 10.80 -0.18 -9.10
N SER A 7 9.71 0.34 -9.68
CA SER A 7 9.39 1.76 -9.60
C SER A 7 9.08 2.21 -8.17
N LEU A 8 8.30 1.40 -7.42
CA LEU A 8 7.98 1.73 -6.02
C LEU A 8 9.22 1.67 -5.12
N LYS A 9 10.07 0.65 -5.27
CA LYS A 9 11.33 0.55 -4.53
C LYS A 9 12.24 1.75 -4.77
N THR A 10 12.41 2.16 -6.02
CA THR A 10 13.22 3.34 -6.36
C THR A 10 12.63 4.61 -5.74
N ALA A 11 11.32 4.82 -5.85
CA ALA A 11 10.66 6.00 -5.27
C ALA A 11 10.81 6.05 -3.74
N TYR A 12 10.68 4.91 -3.05
CA TYR A 12 10.90 4.82 -1.60
C TYR A 12 12.35 5.07 -1.21
N ALA A 13 13.30 4.48 -1.93
CA ALA A 13 14.73 4.66 -1.67
C ALA A 13 15.19 6.11 -1.86
N ASN A 14 14.59 6.83 -2.82
CA ASN A 14 14.86 8.24 -3.06
C ASN A 14 14.11 9.19 -2.12
N GLY A 15 13.19 8.68 -1.27
CA GLY A 15 12.34 9.50 -0.41
C GLY A 15 11.27 10.31 -1.16
N GLU A 16 11.04 10.01 -2.44
CA GLU A 16 10.02 10.67 -3.27
C GLU A 16 8.59 10.25 -2.90
N LEU A 17 8.47 9.08 -2.27
CA LEU A 17 7.20 8.49 -1.86
C LEU A 17 7.43 7.71 -0.56
N THR A 18 6.39 7.61 0.27
CA THR A 18 6.37 6.71 1.43
C THR A 18 5.25 5.67 1.27
N PRO A 19 5.37 4.48 1.88
CA PRO A 19 4.28 3.51 1.87
C PRO A 19 2.97 4.07 2.43
N ALA A 20 3.03 4.91 3.46
CA ALA A 20 1.86 5.55 4.05
C ALA A 20 1.16 6.51 3.07
N ALA A 21 1.93 7.35 2.37
CA ALA A 21 1.39 8.27 1.37
C ALA A 21 0.78 7.51 0.17
N LEU A 22 1.44 6.43 -0.27
CA LEU A 22 0.88 5.59 -1.34
C LEU A 22 -0.43 4.92 -0.92
N MET A 23 -0.49 4.36 0.29
CA MET A 23 -1.72 3.72 0.78
C MET A 23 -2.88 4.72 0.93
N ALA A 24 -2.61 5.96 1.34
CA ALA A 24 -3.62 7.02 1.36
C ALA A 24 -4.16 7.34 -0.04
N ASP A 25 -3.28 7.52 -1.04
CA ASP A 25 -3.68 7.74 -2.44
C ASP A 25 -4.49 6.56 -3.00
N ILE A 26 -4.09 5.32 -2.71
CA ILE A 26 -4.83 4.12 -3.12
C ILE A 26 -6.21 4.07 -2.47
N ARG A 27 -6.34 4.34 -1.17
CA ARG A 27 -7.64 4.38 -0.48
C ARG A 27 -8.56 5.41 -1.11
N GLN A 28 -8.06 6.63 -1.30
CA GLN A 28 -8.83 7.73 -1.91
C GLN A 28 -9.33 7.33 -3.30
N ARG A 29 -8.45 6.84 -4.17
CA ARG A 29 -8.83 6.39 -5.51
C ARG A 29 -9.80 5.23 -5.47
N SER A 30 -9.60 4.26 -4.57
CA SER A 30 -10.50 3.10 -4.45
C SER A 30 -11.92 3.50 -4.06
N ALA A 31 -12.07 4.54 -3.23
CA ALA A 31 -13.37 5.10 -2.86
C ALA A 31 -14.09 5.79 -4.04
N GLU A 32 -13.37 6.23 -5.08
CA GLU A 32 -13.98 6.77 -6.30
C GLU A 32 -14.65 5.70 -7.17
N TYR A 33 -14.36 4.40 -6.93
CA TYR A 33 -14.89 3.27 -7.69
C TYR A 33 -15.81 2.36 -6.87
N THR A 34 -16.43 2.85 -5.80
CA THR A 34 -17.34 2.05 -4.96
C THR A 34 -18.50 1.44 -5.76
N ASP A 35 -18.96 2.11 -6.82
CA ASP A 35 -20.02 1.63 -7.72
C ASP A 35 -19.60 0.41 -8.58
N ARG A 36 -18.31 0.09 -8.65
CA ARG A 36 -17.75 -1.00 -9.47
C ARG A 36 -17.62 -2.33 -8.75
N ASN A 37 -17.96 -2.40 -7.45
CA ASN A 37 -17.91 -3.62 -6.64
C ASN A 37 -16.55 -4.34 -6.71
N ILE A 38 -15.45 -3.58 -6.82
CA ILE A 38 -14.08 -4.14 -6.89
C ILE A 38 -13.67 -4.74 -5.54
N TRP A 39 -14.10 -4.11 -4.45
CA TRP A 39 -13.74 -4.48 -3.08
C TRP A 39 -14.97 -4.95 -2.32
N ILE A 40 -14.88 -6.11 -1.68
CA ILE A 40 -15.87 -6.54 -0.69
C ILE A 40 -15.65 -5.75 0.61
N HIS A 41 -14.39 -5.61 1.02
CA HIS A 41 -13.95 -4.73 2.10
C HIS A 41 -12.76 -3.90 1.64
N LEU A 42 -12.82 -2.59 1.84
CA LEU A 42 -11.70 -1.68 1.66
C LEU A 42 -11.25 -1.23 3.04
N LEU A 43 -10.03 -1.59 3.44
CA LEU A 43 -9.50 -1.22 4.75
C LEU A 43 -9.50 0.30 4.94
N SER A 44 -9.99 0.76 6.09
CA SER A 44 -9.89 2.15 6.54
C SER A 44 -8.45 2.55 6.83
N GLU A 45 -8.23 3.83 7.08
CA GLU A 45 -6.92 4.33 7.50
C GLU A 45 -6.48 3.71 8.83
N GLU A 46 -7.40 3.61 9.79
CA GLU A 46 -7.17 3.03 11.10
C GLU A 46 -6.85 1.53 11.00
N GLU A 47 -7.53 0.80 10.12
CA GLU A 47 -7.23 -0.61 9.87
C GLU A 47 -5.86 -0.81 9.20
N GLN A 48 -5.39 0.15 8.39
CA GLN A 48 -4.09 0.08 7.73
C GLN A 48 -2.92 0.52 8.63
N ALA A 49 -3.18 1.39 9.62
CA ALA A 49 -2.15 2.01 10.45
C ALA A 49 -1.20 1.02 11.14
N PRO A 50 -1.65 -0.11 11.74
CA PRO A 50 -0.74 -1.07 12.38
C PRO A 50 0.28 -1.69 11.42
N TYR A 51 -0.11 -1.94 10.17
CA TYR A 51 0.78 -2.52 9.16
C TYR A 51 1.82 -1.51 8.69
N LEU A 52 1.42 -0.25 8.51
CA LEU A 52 2.31 0.85 8.14
C LEU A 52 3.32 1.14 9.26
N GLN A 53 2.88 1.18 10.52
CA GLN A 53 3.76 1.36 11.67
C GLN A 53 4.77 0.20 11.79
N ALA A 54 4.34 -1.04 11.54
CA ALA A 54 5.23 -2.20 11.56
C ALA A 54 6.30 -2.18 10.45
N LEU A 55 6.16 -1.36 9.40
CA LEU A 55 7.20 -1.18 8.39
C LEU A 55 8.36 -0.32 8.90
N GLU A 56 8.13 0.59 9.84
CA GLU A 56 9.16 1.50 10.37
C GLU A 56 10.28 0.74 11.08
N SER A 57 9.98 -0.41 11.68
CA SER A 57 10.95 -1.27 12.34
C SER A 57 11.58 -2.33 11.42
N LYS A 58 11.30 -2.30 10.10
CA LYS A 58 11.78 -3.29 9.13
C LYS A 58 12.70 -2.63 8.12
N SER A 59 13.83 -3.27 7.84
CA SER A 59 14.72 -2.86 6.76
C SER A 59 14.09 -3.18 5.40
N PRO A 60 14.03 -2.22 4.45
CA PRO A 60 13.67 -2.50 3.07
C PRO A 60 14.58 -3.52 2.38
N ASP A 61 15.85 -3.62 2.80
CA ASP A 61 16.83 -4.53 2.21
C ASP A 61 16.58 -5.99 2.61
N ASP A 62 16.09 -6.23 3.83
CA ASP A 62 15.79 -7.57 4.36
C ASP A 62 14.37 -8.04 4.00
N CYS A 63 13.52 -7.12 3.54
CA CYS A 63 12.12 -7.37 3.24
C CYS A 63 11.86 -7.19 1.73
N PRO A 64 11.89 -8.26 0.91
CA PRO A 64 11.83 -8.13 -0.55
C PRO A 64 10.56 -7.45 -1.08
N LEU A 65 9.47 -7.43 -0.30
CA LEU A 65 8.20 -6.78 -0.58
C LEU A 65 7.88 -5.62 0.38
N TRP A 66 8.89 -5.02 1.00
CA TRP A 66 8.70 -3.90 1.93
C TRP A 66 7.88 -2.76 1.28
N GLY A 67 6.80 -2.36 1.95
CA GLY A 67 5.95 -1.23 1.52
C GLY A 67 5.19 -1.44 0.21
N ILE A 68 5.14 -2.66 -0.34
CA ILE A 68 4.44 -2.95 -1.60
C ILE A 68 2.95 -3.20 -1.33
N PRO A 69 2.02 -2.46 -1.95
CA PRO A 69 0.58 -2.69 -1.80
C PRO A 69 0.13 -3.92 -2.59
N PHE A 70 -0.85 -4.64 -2.05
CA PHE A 70 -1.48 -5.77 -2.72
C PHE A 70 -2.93 -5.94 -2.27
N ALA A 71 -3.69 -6.72 -3.03
CA ALA A 71 -5.06 -7.11 -2.73
C ALA A 71 -5.09 -8.57 -2.24
N ILE A 72 -6.01 -8.87 -1.33
CA ILE A 72 -6.27 -10.23 -0.86
C ILE A 72 -7.68 -10.60 -1.30
N LYS A 73 -7.85 -11.80 -1.85
CA LYS A 73 -9.18 -12.33 -2.15
C LYS A 73 -9.86 -12.74 -0.84
N ASP A 74 -11.14 -12.41 -0.68
CA ASP A 74 -11.93 -12.62 0.56
C ASP A 74 -12.29 -14.09 0.86
N ASN A 75 -11.35 -14.99 0.58
CA ASN A 75 -11.45 -16.41 0.85
C ASN A 75 -10.08 -17.01 1.26
N ILE A 76 -9.12 -16.15 1.60
CA ILE A 76 -7.79 -16.46 2.11
C ILE A 76 -7.78 -16.26 3.62
#